data_AF-A0A953SVV2-F1
#
_entry.id   AF-A0A953SVV2-F1
#
_cell.length_a   1.000
_cell.length_b   1.000
_cell.length_c   1.000
_cell.angle_alpha   90.00
_cell.angle_beta   90.00
_cell.angle_gamma   90.00
#
_symmetry.space_group_name_H-M   'P 1'
#
loop_
_entity.id
_entity.type
_entity.pdbx_description
1 polymer ?
#
loop_
_entity_poly.entity_id
_entity_poly.type
_entity_poly.pdbx_seq_one_letter_code
_entity_poly.pdbx_strand_id
1 'polypeptide(L)'
;MRSLLLPFAFALVPCLFAQQEVKITDAKALAGAPDVRKDKAAQEAMSSAGFSEEETGLVLQYGDRDQWPEGIRSDSARAANAPYVINYVGFRLSDFQEDTSLMSLVMIPAKSNIHMPEGMRPLGDFYLVLPDRALKNAESPKPRPYISRGPQWKKRTKAKIIKPDDLYAAYDLAADSAGMRALAKAGMSKAEIDAVLFRSTERNWPDGINSFEGRYPLLDKFTKYRAYLGARWDDKVLLIVPVAKNRRMPVAMRPYMDLYFVYKAPAVKLGRKR
;
A
#
# COMPACT_ATOMS: atom_id res chain seq x y z
N MET A 1 -18.99 -62.10 -14.40
CA MET A 1 -18.42 -61.17 -13.40
C MET A 1 -17.79 -60.02 -14.16
N ARG A 2 -18.27 -58.79 -13.93
CA ARG A 2 -17.92 -57.57 -14.68
C ARG A 2 -16.57 -57.02 -14.21
N SER A 3 -15.61 -56.90 -15.13
CA SER A 3 -14.35 -56.21 -14.90
C SER A 3 -14.58 -54.70 -14.89
N LEU A 4 -14.37 -54.05 -13.74
CA LEU A 4 -14.38 -52.60 -13.61
C LEU A 4 -13.07 -52.02 -14.16
N LEU A 5 -13.18 -51.28 -15.26
CA LEU A 5 -12.16 -50.35 -15.74
C LEU A 5 -12.13 -49.13 -14.81
N LEU A 6 -11.02 -48.92 -14.11
CA LEU A 6 -10.71 -47.65 -13.43
C LEU A 6 -10.14 -46.68 -14.48
N PRO A 7 -10.74 -45.51 -14.74
CA PRO A 7 -10.08 -44.46 -15.50
C PRO A 7 -9.05 -43.77 -14.61
N PHE A 8 -7.78 -43.87 -14.98
CA PHE A 8 -6.71 -43.01 -14.46
C PHE A 8 -7.03 -41.57 -14.89
N ALA A 9 -7.63 -40.81 -13.99
CA ALA A 9 -7.74 -39.37 -14.13
C ALA A 9 -6.34 -38.78 -13.92
N PHE A 10 -5.64 -38.49 -15.02
CA PHE A 10 -4.52 -37.58 -15.03
C PHE A 10 -5.03 -36.21 -14.59
N ALA A 11 -4.83 -35.88 -13.31
CA ALA A 11 -4.98 -34.51 -12.83
C ALA A 11 -3.87 -33.68 -13.47
N LEU A 12 -4.20 -32.99 -14.55
CA LEU A 12 -3.43 -31.84 -15.04
C LEU A 12 -3.45 -30.81 -13.91
N VAL A 13 -2.38 -30.76 -13.12
CA VAL A 13 -2.11 -29.64 -12.23
C VAL A 13 -1.80 -28.46 -13.14
N PRO A 14 -2.63 -27.40 -13.17
CA PRO A 14 -2.20 -26.17 -13.81
C PRO A 14 -1.02 -25.67 -12.97
N CYS A 15 0.19 -25.69 -13.55
CA CYS A 15 1.32 -24.94 -13.04
C CYS A 15 0.92 -23.45 -13.06
N LEU A 16 0.29 -23.00 -11.97
CA LEU A 16 0.23 -21.60 -11.63
C LEU A 16 1.67 -21.15 -11.41
N PHE A 17 2.31 -20.63 -12.46
CA PHE A 17 3.56 -19.90 -12.33
C PHE A 17 3.29 -18.74 -11.37
N ALA A 18 3.68 -18.91 -10.12
CA ALA A 18 3.74 -17.82 -9.17
C ALA A 18 4.78 -16.84 -9.69
N GLN A 19 4.33 -15.79 -10.39
CA GLN A 19 5.19 -14.70 -10.86
C GLN A 19 5.88 -14.08 -9.65
N GLN A 20 7.17 -14.38 -9.50
CA GLN A 20 7.96 -13.94 -8.36
C GLN A 20 8.29 -12.45 -8.54
N GLU A 21 7.80 -11.60 -7.64
CA GLU A 21 8.18 -10.17 -7.62
C GLU A 21 9.69 -10.07 -7.37
N VAL A 22 10.36 -9.23 -8.15
CA VAL A 22 11.81 -8.99 -8.10
C VAL A 22 12.08 -7.49 -8.02
N LYS A 23 13.17 -7.14 -7.35
CA LYS A 23 13.73 -5.80 -7.31
C LYS A 23 15.07 -5.78 -8.02
N ILE A 24 15.30 -4.73 -8.81
CA ILE A 24 16.60 -4.48 -9.42
C ILE A 24 17.52 -3.92 -8.34
N THR A 25 18.63 -4.59 -8.06
CA THR A 25 19.61 -4.16 -7.04
C THR A 25 20.85 -3.51 -7.65
N ASP A 26 21.13 -3.78 -8.92
CA ASP A 26 22.24 -3.16 -9.64
C ASP A 26 21.75 -2.43 -10.90
N ALA A 27 21.68 -1.10 -10.81
CA ALA A 27 21.29 -0.26 -11.94
C ALA A 27 22.28 -0.34 -13.12
N LYS A 28 23.55 -0.71 -12.87
CA LYS A 28 24.55 -0.85 -13.94
C LYS A 28 24.27 -2.06 -14.83
N ALA A 29 23.59 -3.08 -14.31
CA ALA A 29 23.17 -4.22 -15.10
C ALA A 29 22.22 -3.82 -16.26
N LEU A 30 21.47 -2.73 -16.08
CA LEU A 30 20.59 -2.18 -17.13
C LEU A 30 21.38 -1.50 -18.27
N ALA A 31 22.62 -1.07 -18.04
CA ALA A 31 23.45 -0.47 -19.09
C ALA A 31 23.78 -1.49 -20.20
N GLY A 32 24.10 -2.73 -19.80
CA GLY A 32 24.42 -3.84 -20.69
C GLY A 32 23.27 -4.80 -20.97
N ALA A 33 22.06 -4.51 -20.50
CA ALA A 33 20.90 -5.38 -20.69
C ALA A 33 20.60 -5.56 -22.19
N PRO A 34 20.57 -6.81 -22.72
CA PRO A 34 20.30 -7.03 -24.12
C PRO A 34 18.88 -6.60 -24.48
N ASP A 35 18.69 -6.27 -25.76
CA ASP A 35 17.36 -6.07 -26.33
C ASP A 35 16.69 -7.44 -26.44
N VAL A 36 15.59 -7.64 -25.73
CA VAL A 36 14.89 -8.93 -25.63
C VAL A 36 14.49 -9.43 -27.02
N ARG A 37 14.17 -8.51 -27.93
CA ARG A 37 13.79 -8.84 -29.31
C ARG A 37 14.93 -9.47 -30.10
N LYS A 38 16.17 -9.15 -29.76
CA LYS A 38 17.40 -9.61 -30.45
C LYS A 38 18.08 -10.77 -29.74
N ASP A 39 17.66 -11.08 -28.52
CA ASP A 39 18.19 -12.14 -27.70
C ASP A 39 17.53 -13.48 -28.06
N LYS A 40 18.32 -14.37 -28.68
CA LYS A 40 17.86 -15.72 -29.07
C LYS A 40 17.68 -16.62 -27.86
N ALA A 41 18.55 -16.49 -26.85
CA ALA A 41 18.47 -17.30 -25.64
C ALA A 41 17.19 -16.97 -24.86
N ALA A 42 16.80 -15.69 -24.81
CA ALA A 42 15.53 -15.27 -24.24
C ALA A 42 14.31 -15.85 -24.99
N GLN A 43 14.36 -15.93 -26.32
CA GLN A 43 13.27 -16.52 -27.14
C GLN A 43 13.11 -18.03 -26.90
N GLU A 44 14.22 -18.76 -26.85
CA GLU A 44 14.24 -20.19 -26.52
C GLU A 44 13.76 -20.44 -25.08
N ALA A 45 14.13 -19.55 -24.15
CA ALA A 45 13.68 -19.59 -22.76
C ALA A 45 12.17 -19.40 -22.63
N MET A 46 11.57 -18.45 -23.37
CA MET A 46 10.12 -18.26 -23.37
C MET A 46 9.39 -19.50 -23.90
N SER A 47 9.90 -20.10 -24.98
CA SER A 47 9.35 -21.34 -25.54
C SER A 47 9.42 -22.49 -24.52
N SER A 48 10.56 -22.62 -23.84
CA SER A 48 10.78 -23.65 -22.81
C SER A 48 9.96 -23.42 -21.54
N ALA A 49 9.65 -22.16 -21.22
CA ALA A 49 8.78 -21.77 -20.12
C ALA A 49 7.28 -21.93 -20.46
N GLY A 50 6.94 -22.31 -21.69
CA GLY A 50 5.56 -22.59 -22.11
C GLY A 50 4.76 -21.36 -22.50
N PHE A 51 5.42 -20.27 -22.91
CA PHE A 51 4.75 -19.06 -23.41
C PHE A 51 4.04 -19.38 -24.72
N SER A 52 2.82 -18.86 -24.89
CA SER A 52 2.12 -18.89 -26.17
C SER A 52 2.81 -17.99 -27.20
N GLU A 53 2.50 -18.17 -28.49
CA GLU A 53 3.01 -17.30 -29.55
C GLU A 53 2.55 -15.84 -29.35
N GLU A 54 1.33 -15.63 -28.84
CA GLU A 54 0.80 -14.30 -28.54
C GLU A 54 1.57 -13.62 -27.39
N GLU A 55 1.83 -14.34 -26.30
CA GLU A 55 2.61 -13.84 -25.16
C GLU A 55 4.06 -13.55 -25.58
N THR A 56 4.66 -14.44 -26.37
CA THR A 56 6.02 -14.25 -26.92
C THR A 56 6.07 -13.01 -27.80
N GLY A 57 5.07 -12.82 -28.68
CA GLY A 57 4.96 -11.63 -29.52
C GLY A 57 4.88 -10.33 -28.71
N LEU A 58 4.10 -10.32 -27.62
CA LEU A 58 4.02 -9.19 -26.69
C LEU A 58 5.35 -8.90 -26.01
N VAL A 59 6.02 -9.93 -25.49
CA VAL A 59 7.33 -9.76 -24.84
C VAL A 59 8.37 -9.21 -25.81
N LEU A 60 8.41 -9.70 -27.04
CA LEU A 60 9.35 -9.22 -28.06
C LEU A 60 9.04 -7.79 -28.53
N GLN A 61 7.76 -7.43 -28.62
CA GLN A 61 7.36 -6.07 -28.99
C GLN A 61 7.73 -5.06 -27.90
N TYR A 62 7.39 -5.36 -26.65
CA TYR A 62 7.59 -4.44 -25.52
C TYR A 62 8.92 -4.65 -24.77
N GLY A 63 9.72 -5.62 -25.20
CA GLY A 63 11.11 -5.81 -24.78
C GLY A 63 12.11 -5.02 -25.63
N ASP A 64 11.65 -4.41 -26.73
CA ASP A 64 12.42 -3.50 -27.57
C ASP A 64 12.77 -2.22 -26.77
N ARG A 65 14.04 -1.81 -26.83
CA ARG A 65 14.53 -0.62 -26.12
C ARG A 65 13.77 0.65 -26.51
N ASP A 66 13.26 0.74 -27.73
CA ASP A 66 12.48 1.91 -28.16
C ASP A 66 11.14 2.04 -27.43
N GLN A 67 10.62 0.93 -26.88
CA GLN A 67 9.41 0.93 -26.06
C GLN A 67 9.68 1.25 -24.59
N TRP A 68 10.94 1.36 -24.18
CA TRP A 68 11.27 1.71 -22.81
C TRP A 68 10.91 3.18 -22.51
N PRO A 69 10.65 3.50 -21.23
CA PRO A 69 10.50 4.88 -20.77
C PRO A 69 11.69 5.74 -21.21
N GLU A 70 11.42 6.99 -21.59
CA GLU A 70 12.42 7.94 -22.09
C GLU A 70 13.63 8.06 -21.14
N GLY A 71 13.38 8.03 -19.83
CA GLY A 71 14.40 8.13 -18.78
C GLY A 71 15.37 6.94 -18.70
N ILE A 72 15.11 5.82 -19.38
CA ILE A 72 16.03 4.66 -19.45
C ILE A 72 16.30 4.16 -20.86
N ARG A 73 15.74 4.81 -21.90
CA ARG A 73 15.88 4.35 -23.29
C ARG A 73 17.33 4.40 -23.78
N SER A 74 18.04 5.50 -23.50
CA SER A 74 19.44 5.69 -23.90
C SER A 74 20.41 5.42 -22.76
N ASP A 75 21.66 5.10 -23.10
CA ASP A 75 22.73 4.86 -22.13
C ASP A 75 22.95 6.07 -21.20
N SER A 76 22.91 7.28 -21.77
CA SER A 76 23.02 8.52 -21.00
C SER A 76 21.84 8.72 -20.05
N ALA A 77 20.61 8.40 -20.49
CA ALA A 77 19.43 8.51 -19.64
C ALA A 77 19.49 7.48 -18.49
N ARG A 78 19.94 6.24 -18.76
CA ARG A 78 20.16 5.22 -17.72
C ARG A 78 21.21 5.64 -16.71
N ALA A 79 22.32 6.21 -17.16
CA ALA A 79 23.37 6.70 -16.27
C ALA A 79 22.86 7.83 -15.36
N ALA A 80 22.13 8.80 -15.93
CA ALA A 80 21.55 9.92 -15.18
C ALA A 80 20.49 9.46 -14.17
N ASN A 81 19.69 8.46 -14.52
CA ASN A 81 18.59 7.95 -13.71
C ASN A 81 18.93 6.68 -12.91
N ALA A 82 20.19 6.28 -12.85
CA ALA A 82 20.64 5.06 -12.16
C ALA A 82 20.14 4.97 -10.70
N PRO A 83 20.10 6.05 -9.90
CA PRO A 83 19.56 5.99 -8.53
C PRO A 83 18.07 5.64 -8.47
N TYR A 84 17.32 5.86 -9.56
CA TYR A 84 15.87 5.63 -9.61
C TYR A 84 15.51 4.24 -10.16
N VAL A 85 16.37 3.62 -10.96
CA VAL A 85 16.14 2.29 -11.58
C VAL A 85 15.80 1.22 -10.54
N ILE A 86 16.45 1.25 -9.39
CA ILE A 86 16.22 0.27 -8.30
C ILE A 86 14.81 0.32 -7.70
N ASN A 87 14.03 1.36 -8.00
CA ASN A 87 12.67 1.54 -7.50
C ASN A 87 11.59 0.93 -8.41
N TYR A 88 11.99 0.37 -9.56
CA TYR A 88 11.06 -0.41 -10.38
C TYR A 88 10.65 -1.68 -9.65
N VAL A 89 9.36 -1.98 -9.72
CA VAL A 89 8.77 -3.25 -9.30
C VAL A 89 8.66 -4.13 -10.55
N GLY A 90 9.36 -5.26 -10.54
CA GLY A 90 9.33 -6.23 -11.63
C GLY A 90 8.81 -7.58 -11.19
N PHE A 91 8.44 -8.41 -12.17
CA PHE A 91 8.05 -9.80 -11.97
C PHE A 91 8.89 -10.69 -12.86
N ARG A 92 9.52 -11.70 -12.27
CA ARG A 92 10.26 -12.71 -13.00
C ARG A 92 9.30 -13.61 -13.76
N LEU A 93 9.58 -13.77 -15.05
CA LEU A 93 8.81 -14.57 -15.98
C LEU A 93 9.47 -15.92 -16.25
N SER A 94 10.76 -15.90 -16.55
CA SER A 94 11.57 -17.08 -16.79
C SER A 94 13.04 -16.80 -16.48
N ASP A 95 13.79 -17.86 -16.25
CA ASP A 95 15.24 -17.83 -16.07
C ASP A 95 15.89 -18.67 -17.17
N PHE A 96 17.07 -18.25 -17.64
CA PHE A 96 17.82 -18.96 -18.67
C PHE A 96 19.33 -18.74 -18.55
N GLN A 97 20.10 -19.64 -19.14
CA GLN A 97 21.55 -19.53 -19.19
C GLN A 97 21.95 -18.84 -20.49
N GLU A 98 22.78 -17.80 -20.39
CA GLU A 98 23.46 -17.19 -21.52
C GLU A 98 24.96 -17.20 -21.23
N ASP A 99 25.73 -17.87 -22.09
CA ASP A 99 27.14 -18.23 -21.90
C ASP A 99 27.41 -18.93 -20.56
N THR A 100 27.80 -18.18 -19.54
CA THR A 100 28.09 -18.65 -18.17
C THR A 100 27.29 -17.91 -17.11
N SER A 101 26.36 -17.04 -17.52
CA SER A 101 25.58 -16.18 -16.62
C SER A 101 24.12 -16.64 -16.61
N LEU A 102 23.56 -16.77 -15.41
CA LEU A 102 22.12 -16.93 -15.24
C LEU A 102 21.45 -15.58 -15.50
N MET A 103 20.60 -15.54 -16.51
CA MET A 103 19.79 -14.40 -16.92
C MET A 103 18.33 -14.65 -16.57
N SER A 104 17.59 -13.56 -16.36
CA SER A 104 16.17 -13.59 -16.05
C SER A 104 15.42 -12.64 -16.96
N LEU A 105 14.31 -13.13 -17.53
CA LEU A 105 13.32 -12.30 -18.17
C LEU A 105 12.40 -11.70 -17.11
N VAL A 106 12.30 -10.37 -17.08
CA VAL A 106 11.55 -9.61 -16.08
C VAL A 106 10.53 -8.71 -16.77
N MET A 107 9.27 -8.80 -16.35
CA MET A 107 8.22 -7.87 -16.71
C MET A 107 8.19 -6.70 -15.74
N ILE A 108 8.12 -5.47 -16.25
CA ILE A 108 7.91 -4.25 -15.45
C ILE A 108 6.52 -3.69 -15.78
N PRO A 109 5.49 -4.00 -14.97
CA PRO A 109 4.14 -3.58 -15.29
C PRO A 109 3.88 -2.11 -14.96
N ALA A 110 3.23 -1.38 -15.87
CA ALA A 110 2.93 0.04 -15.70
C ALA A 110 2.07 0.31 -14.46
N LYS A 111 1.08 -0.55 -14.19
CA LYS A 111 0.16 -0.42 -13.05
C LYS A 111 0.88 -0.45 -11.69
N SER A 112 1.95 -1.23 -11.57
CA SER A 112 2.73 -1.33 -10.32
C SER A 112 3.81 -0.27 -10.19
N ASN A 113 4.04 0.53 -11.24
CA ASN A 113 5.13 1.49 -11.35
C ASN A 113 4.64 2.94 -11.56
N ILE A 114 3.39 3.23 -11.20
CA ILE A 114 2.82 4.59 -11.28
C ILE A 114 3.55 5.61 -10.40
N HIS A 115 4.26 5.14 -9.35
CA HIS A 115 5.05 5.97 -8.44
C HIS A 115 6.34 6.49 -9.04
N MET A 116 6.77 5.97 -10.19
CA MET A 116 8.01 6.39 -10.84
C MET A 116 7.92 7.86 -11.32
N PRO A 117 9.05 8.59 -11.32
CA PRO A 117 9.14 9.95 -11.85
C PRO A 117 8.65 10.08 -13.29
N GLU A 118 8.23 11.28 -13.67
CA GLU A 118 7.90 11.63 -15.06
C GLU A 118 9.12 11.35 -15.96
N GLY A 119 8.90 10.67 -17.09
CA GLY A 119 9.96 10.15 -17.97
C GLY A 119 10.47 8.74 -17.64
N MET A 120 10.41 8.31 -16.37
CA MET A 120 10.70 6.93 -15.94
C MET A 120 9.43 6.07 -15.83
N ARG A 121 8.27 6.71 -15.71
CA ARG A 121 6.99 6.00 -15.61
C ARG A 121 6.69 5.24 -16.91
N PRO A 122 6.43 3.93 -16.85
CA PRO A 122 6.04 3.16 -18.03
C PRO A 122 4.63 3.56 -18.50
N LEU A 123 4.48 3.75 -19.81
CA LEU A 123 3.16 3.99 -20.44
C LEU A 123 2.39 2.68 -20.66
N GLY A 124 3.12 1.57 -20.76
CA GLY A 124 2.63 0.20 -20.83
C GLY A 124 3.63 -0.73 -20.15
N ASP A 125 3.28 -2.01 -20.07
CA ASP A 125 4.19 -3.02 -19.52
C ASP A 125 5.38 -3.19 -20.48
N PHE A 126 6.58 -3.28 -19.95
CA PHE A 126 7.79 -3.50 -20.75
C PHE A 126 8.65 -4.61 -20.14
N TYR A 127 9.53 -5.17 -20.95
CA TYR A 127 10.28 -6.37 -20.58
C TYR A 127 11.79 -6.12 -20.62
N LEU A 128 12.49 -6.73 -19.68
CA LEU A 128 13.93 -6.62 -19.49
C LEU A 128 14.55 -8.00 -19.39
N VAL A 129 15.73 -8.17 -19.95
CA VAL A 129 16.62 -9.28 -19.64
C VAL A 129 17.73 -8.74 -18.75
N LEU A 130 17.86 -9.32 -17.55
CA LEU A 130 18.83 -8.91 -16.54
C LEU A 130 19.54 -10.14 -15.97
N PRO A 131 20.83 -10.04 -15.62
CA PRO A 131 21.51 -11.12 -14.93
C PRO A 131 20.89 -11.32 -13.55
N ASP A 132 20.70 -12.57 -13.12
CA ASP A 132 20.04 -12.94 -11.87
C ASP A 132 20.70 -12.27 -10.65
N ARG A 133 22.04 -12.11 -10.67
CA ARG A 133 22.80 -11.38 -9.63
C ARG A 133 22.42 -9.91 -9.46
N ALA A 134 21.80 -9.29 -10.47
CA ALA A 134 21.30 -7.91 -10.41
C ALA A 134 19.86 -7.83 -9.92
N LEU A 135 19.25 -8.98 -9.61
CA LEU A 135 17.90 -9.10 -9.12
C LEU A 135 17.94 -9.65 -7.70
N LYS A 136 17.01 -9.16 -6.88
CA LYS A 136 16.70 -9.77 -5.60
C LYS A 136 15.22 -10.09 -5.59
N ASN A 137 14.88 -11.34 -5.25
CA ASN A 137 13.49 -11.69 -4.97
C ASN A 137 12.96 -10.70 -3.93
N ALA A 138 11.88 -10.00 -4.28
CA ALA A 138 11.18 -9.23 -3.29
C ALA A 138 10.72 -10.24 -2.25
N GLU A 139 11.17 -10.07 -1.00
CA GLU A 139 10.64 -10.83 0.12
C GLU A 139 9.12 -10.81 -0.01
N SER A 140 8.49 -12.00 -0.03
CA SER A 140 7.05 -12.15 -0.21
C SER A 140 6.38 -11.01 0.51
N PRO A 141 5.61 -10.16 -0.20
CA PRO A 141 5.22 -8.86 0.35
C PRO A 141 4.62 -9.14 1.71
N LYS A 142 5.31 -8.70 2.78
CA LYS A 142 4.68 -8.66 4.11
C LYS A 142 3.34 -8.01 3.82
N PRO A 143 2.22 -8.71 4.03
CA PRO A 143 0.92 -8.25 3.56
C PRO A 143 0.83 -6.80 3.98
N ARG A 144 0.78 -5.89 3.00
CA ARG A 144 0.83 -4.45 3.29
C ARG A 144 -0.22 -4.26 4.38
N PRO A 145 0.14 -3.73 5.56
CA PRO A 145 -0.83 -3.62 6.64
C PRO A 145 -2.03 -2.91 6.04
N TYR A 146 -3.18 -3.58 6.08
CA TYR A 146 -4.41 -3.05 5.49
C TYR A 146 -4.56 -1.62 6.00
N ILE A 147 -4.44 -0.61 5.14
CA ILE A 147 -4.51 0.78 5.59
C ILE A 147 -5.99 1.03 5.84
N SER A 148 -6.39 0.93 7.11
CA SER A 148 -7.79 1.15 7.48
C SER A 148 -8.15 2.61 7.22
N ARG A 149 -9.37 2.82 6.69
CA ARG A 149 -9.98 4.16 6.64
C ARG A 149 -10.36 4.67 8.03
N GLY A 150 -10.26 3.82 9.04
CA GLY A 150 -10.64 4.09 10.43
C GLY A 150 -11.76 3.17 10.92
N PRO A 151 -11.98 3.08 12.23
CA PRO A 151 -13.04 2.27 12.81
C PRO A 151 -14.44 2.64 12.28
N GLN A 152 -15.25 1.62 12.01
CA GLN A 152 -16.65 1.85 11.63
C GLN A 152 -17.43 2.55 12.76
N TRP A 153 -18.06 3.69 12.45
CA TRP A 153 -18.79 4.52 13.43
C TRP A 153 -20.31 4.43 13.33
N LYS A 154 -20.86 3.93 12.21
CA LYS A 154 -22.33 3.93 11.96
C LYS A 154 -23.14 3.16 13.01
N LYS A 155 -22.56 2.10 13.58
CA LYS A 155 -23.17 1.25 14.62
C LYS A 155 -22.75 1.64 16.05
N ARG A 156 -21.94 2.70 16.20
CA ARG A 156 -21.41 3.13 17.50
C ARG A 156 -22.37 4.11 18.17
N THR A 157 -22.30 4.16 19.49
CA THR A 157 -23.10 5.09 20.30
C THR A 157 -22.73 6.53 19.97
N LYS A 158 -23.71 7.40 19.73
CA LYS A 158 -23.45 8.83 19.52
C LYS A 158 -22.87 9.45 20.80
N ALA A 159 -21.94 10.37 20.65
CA ALA A 159 -21.31 11.09 21.74
C ALA A 159 -21.45 12.60 21.51
N LYS A 160 -21.67 13.34 22.59
CA LYS A 160 -21.69 14.81 22.60
C LYS A 160 -20.59 15.31 23.53
N ILE A 161 -19.70 16.13 23.00
CA ILE A 161 -18.68 16.83 23.80
C ILE A 161 -19.41 17.92 24.59
N ILE A 162 -19.24 17.92 25.91
CA ILE A 162 -19.85 18.89 26.83
C ILE A 162 -18.82 19.75 27.56
N LYS A 163 -17.58 19.28 27.70
CA LYS A 163 -16.45 20.08 28.22
C LYS A 163 -15.28 20.00 27.23
N PRO A 164 -15.21 20.92 26.25
CA PRO A 164 -14.16 20.91 25.24
C PRO A 164 -12.72 20.96 25.79
N ASP A 165 -12.53 21.63 26.93
CA ASP A 165 -11.22 21.88 27.53
C ASP A 165 -10.58 20.63 28.12
N ASP A 166 -11.37 19.59 28.40
CA ASP A 166 -10.91 18.30 28.93
C ASP A 166 -10.38 17.34 27.83
N LEU A 167 -9.95 17.91 26.70
CA LEU A 167 -9.34 17.19 25.58
C LEU A 167 -7.87 16.89 25.86
N TYR A 168 -7.46 15.64 25.71
CA TYR A 168 -6.05 15.28 25.72
C TYR A 168 -5.45 15.39 24.32
N ALA A 169 -5.03 16.59 23.93
CA ALA A 169 -4.55 16.86 22.57
C ALA A 169 -3.18 16.25 22.22
N ALA A 170 -2.31 16.12 23.23
CA ALA A 170 -0.98 15.52 23.11
C ALA A 170 -0.90 14.12 23.77
N TYR A 171 -2.04 13.40 23.85
CA TYR A 171 -2.06 12.08 24.46
C TYR A 171 -1.32 11.05 23.60
N ASP A 172 -0.32 10.39 24.17
CA ASP A 172 0.30 9.23 23.54
C ASP A 172 -0.52 7.97 23.83
N LEU A 173 -1.46 7.67 22.94
CA LEU A 173 -2.28 6.47 23.02
C LEU A 173 -1.47 5.18 22.73
N ALA A 174 -0.32 5.28 22.06
CA ALA A 174 0.51 4.11 21.74
C ALA A 174 1.26 3.60 22.97
N ALA A 175 1.66 4.51 23.86
CA ALA A 175 2.28 4.17 25.15
C ALA A 175 1.28 3.63 26.19
N ASP A 176 -0.02 3.85 26.00
CA ASP A 176 -1.06 3.44 26.93
C ASP A 176 -1.59 2.02 26.67
N SER A 177 -1.05 1.05 27.41
CA SER A 177 -1.48 -0.35 27.30
C SER A 177 -2.97 -0.57 27.64
N ALA A 178 -3.58 0.24 28.51
CA ALA A 178 -4.99 0.12 28.86
C ALA A 178 -5.88 0.64 27.72
N GLY A 179 -5.51 1.78 27.13
CA GLY A 179 -6.14 2.32 25.92
C GLY A 179 -6.09 1.33 24.76
N MET A 180 -4.90 0.78 24.47
CA MET A 180 -4.72 -0.20 23.40
C MET A 180 -5.59 -1.46 23.58
N ARG A 181 -5.65 -2.01 24.80
CA ARG A 181 -6.55 -3.14 25.12
C ARG A 181 -8.01 -2.78 24.95
N ALA A 182 -8.41 -1.56 25.31
CA ALA A 182 -9.80 -1.11 25.17
C ALA A 182 -10.22 -0.93 23.71
N LEU A 183 -9.34 -0.46 22.83
CA LEU A 183 -9.61 -0.38 21.39
C LEU A 183 -9.84 -1.76 20.78
N ALA A 184 -8.97 -2.72 21.11
CA ALA A 184 -9.12 -4.11 20.67
C ALA A 184 -10.43 -4.73 21.20
N LYS A 185 -10.74 -4.52 22.49
CA LYS A 185 -12.01 -4.98 23.11
C LYS A 185 -13.25 -4.31 22.50
N ALA A 186 -13.11 -3.10 21.97
CA ALA A 186 -14.16 -2.40 21.23
C ALA A 186 -14.32 -2.90 19.78
N GLY A 187 -13.66 -4.01 19.42
CA GLY A 187 -13.79 -4.70 18.13
C GLY A 187 -12.99 -4.05 17.00
N MET A 188 -12.00 -3.21 17.31
CA MET A 188 -11.13 -2.62 16.30
C MET A 188 -10.04 -3.60 15.89
N SER A 189 -9.86 -3.77 14.58
CA SER A 189 -8.72 -4.46 13.99
C SER A 189 -7.42 -3.70 14.22
N LYS A 190 -6.27 -4.39 14.16
CA LYS A 190 -4.94 -3.76 14.29
C LYS A 190 -4.78 -2.55 13.37
N ALA A 191 -5.19 -2.69 12.13
CA ALA A 191 -5.19 -1.61 11.13
C ALA A 191 -6.04 -0.38 11.54
N GLU A 192 -7.20 -0.59 12.16
CA GLU A 192 -8.04 0.50 12.68
C GLU A 192 -7.39 1.16 13.90
N ILE A 193 -6.74 0.37 14.76
CA ILE A 193 -5.99 0.89 15.92
C ILE A 193 -4.83 1.77 15.43
N ASP A 194 -4.04 1.31 14.45
CA ASP A 194 -2.93 2.08 13.89
C ASP A 194 -3.42 3.41 13.28
N ALA A 195 -4.56 3.40 12.58
CA ALA A 195 -5.18 4.60 12.05
C ALA A 195 -5.65 5.57 13.17
N VAL A 196 -6.17 5.03 14.27
CA VAL A 196 -6.55 5.81 15.46
C VAL A 196 -5.34 6.45 16.10
N LEU A 197 -4.27 5.67 16.34
CA LEU A 197 -3.03 6.17 16.91
C LEU A 197 -2.48 7.34 16.10
N PHE A 198 -2.34 7.14 14.78
CA PHE A 198 -1.81 8.17 13.89
C PHE A 198 -2.65 9.45 13.89
N ARG A 199 -3.99 9.36 13.84
CA ARG A 199 -4.86 10.56 13.69
C ARG A 199 -5.42 11.10 15.01
N SER A 200 -4.99 10.55 16.15
CA SER A 200 -5.37 11.04 17.48
C SER A 200 -4.47 12.17 17.99
N THR A 201 -3.34 12.41 17.33
CA THR A 201 -2.38 13.46 17.68
C THR A 201 -2.68 14.77 16.96
N GLU A 202 -2.51 15.90 17.64
CA GLU A 202 -2.82 17.23 17.10
C GLU A 202 -2.09 17.58 15.79
N ARG A 203 -0.87 17.09 15.58
CA ARG A 203 -0.12 17.28 14.32
C ARG A 203 -0.88 16.79 13.07
N ASN A 204 -1.80 15.84 13.24
CA ASN A 204 -2.58 15.26 12.15
C ASN A 204 -4.03 15.80 12.11
N TRP A 205 -4.33 16.85 12.87
CA TRP A 205 -5.62 17.54 12.85
C TRP A 205 -5.60 18.72 11.85
N PRO A 206 -6.77 19.28 11.49
CA PRO A 206 -6.85 20.45 10.62
C PRO A 206 -6.07 21.64 11.16
N ASP A 207 -5.55 22.48 10.26
CA ASP A 207 -4.63 23.59 10.57
C ASP A 207 -5.10 24.53 11.68
N GLY A 208 -6.42 24.74 11.79
CA GLY A 208 -6.96 25.60 12.82
C GLY A 208 -7.01 24.98 14.22
N ILE A 209 -6.74 23.69 14.39
CA ILE A 209 -6.78 23.02 15.69
C ILE A 209 -5.55 22.14 15.98
N ASN A 210 -4.55 22.15 15.09
CA ASN A 210 -3.32 21.34 15.18
C ASN A 210 -2.28 21.87 16.20
N SER A 211 -2.58 23.01 16.82
CA SER A 211 -1.78 23.68 17.85
C SER A 211 -2.71 24.16 18.96
N PHE A 212 -2.16 24.46 20.14
CA PHE A 212 -2.93 25.03 21.24
C PHE A 212 -3.48 26.42 20.86
N GLU A 213 -2.65 27.27 20.26
CA GLU A 213 -2.97 28.65 19.88
C GLU A 213 -4.09 28.71 18.84
N GLY A 214 -4.07 27.82 17.85
CA GLY A 214 -5.16 27.71 16.87
C GLY A 214 -6.44 27.15 17.48
N ARG A 215 -6.31 26.13 18.35
CA ARG A 215 -7.45 25.42 18.93
C ARG A 215 -8.20 26.25 19.97
N TYR A 216 -7.49 27.00 20.82
CA TYR A 216 -8.05 27.69 21.98
C TYR A 216 -9.24 28.62 21.62
N PRO A 217 -9.14 29.48 20.59
CA PRO A 217 -10.26 30.32 20.13
C PRO A 217 -11.45 29.55 19.54
N LEU A 218 -11.32 28.25 19.31
CA LEU A 218 -12.30 27.39 18.68
C LEU A 218 -12.85 26.30 19.61
N LEU A 219 -12.39 26.23 20.87
CA LEU A 219 -12.76 25.17 21.82
C LEU A 219 -14.28 25.08 22.04
N ASP A 220 -14.95 26.22 22.18
CA ASP A 220 -16.41 26.30 22.31
C ASP A 220 -17.16 25.58 21.16
N LYS A 221 -16.62 25.67 19.95
CA LYS A 221 -17.15 25.05 18.73
C LYS A 221 -16.92 23.55 18.66
N PHE A 222 -16.05 22.95 19.49
CA PHE A 222 -15.88 21.49 19.53
C PHE A 222 -17.17 20.78 19.94
N THR A 223 -18.04 21.44 20.71
CA THR A 223 -19.38 20.95 21.06
C THR A 223 -20.28 20.70 19.84
N LYS A 224 -19.93 21.27 18.68
CA LYS A 224 -20.66 21.10 17.42
C LYS A 224 -20.23 19.87 16.62
N TYR A 225 -19.10 19.24 16.94
CA TYR A 225 -18.71 18.01 16.28
C TYR A 225 -19.74 16.90 16.51
N ARG A 226 -20.07 16.20 15.42
CA ARG A 226 -20.80 14.94 15.50
C ARG A 226 -19.80 13.83 15.77
N ALA A 227 -19.80 13.33 17.00
CA ALA A 227 -18.90 12.30 17.48
C ALA A 227 -19.61 10.99 17.83
N TYR A 228 -18.85 9.90 17.84
CA TYR A 228 -19.31 8.56 18.20
C TYR A 228 -18.29 7.90 19.14
N LEU A 229 -18.77 7.06 20.04
CA LEU A 229 -17.93 6.35 21.01
C LEU A 229 -17.04 5.31 20.33
N GLY A 230 -15.73 5.53 20.35
CA GLY A 230 -14.72 4.57 19.89
C GLY A 230 -14.40 3.52 20.96
N ALA A 231 -13.91 3.97 22.11
CA ALA A 231 -13.61 3.08 23.24
C ALA A 231 -13.65 3.88 24.54
N ARG A 232 -13.68 3.18 25.67
CA ARG A 232 -13.58 3.75 27.01
C ARG A 232 -12.64 2.89 27.84
N TRP A 233 -11.75 3.54 28.57
CA TRP A 233 -10.83 2.91 29.51
C TRP A 233 -10.54 3.92 30.62
N ASP A 234 -10.34 3.43 31.84
CA ASP A 234 -10.10 4.26 33.02
C ASP A 234 -11.07 5.46 33.09
N ASP A 235 -10.52 6.66 33.20
CA ASP A 235 -11.21 7.95 33.19
C ASP A 235 -11.29 8.59 31.79
N LYS A 236 -10.97 7.86 30.72
CA LYS A 236 -10.85 8.38 29.34
C LYS A 236 -11.84 7.76 28.37
N VAL A 237 -12.10 8.50 27.29
CA VAL A 237 -12.96 8.06 26.20
C VAL A 237 -12.37 8.50 24.86
N LEU A 238 -12.30 7.57 23.91
CA LEU A 238 -11.98 7.88 22.53
C LEU A 238 -13.27 8.20 21.77
N LEU A 239 -13.27 9.34 21.09
CA LEU A 239 -14.31 9.75 20.17
C LEU A 239 -13.85 9.61 18.74
N ILE A 240 -14.72 9.07 17.89
CA ILE A 240 -14.57 9.05 16.44
C ILE A 240 -15.38 10.22 15.88
N VAL A 241 -14.72 11.11 15.15
CA VAL A 241 -15.31 12.29 14.51
C VAL A 241 -15.25 12.08 12.99
N PRO A 242 -16.32 11.51 12.41
CA PRO A 242 -16.26 11.11 11.01
C PRO A 242 -16.40 12.28 10.05
N VAL A 243 -15.58 12.30 9.00
CA VAL A 243 -15.60 13.34 7.97
C VAL A 243 -16.98 13.46 7.34
N ALA A 244 -17.62 12.33 7.06
CA ALA A 244 -18.93 12.25 6.42
C ALA A 244 -20.04 12.99 7.20
N LYS A 245 -19.90 13.18 8.52
CA LYS A 245 -20.89 13.90 9.34
C LYS A 245 -20.49 15.33 9.67
N ASN A 246 -19.23 15.70 9.43
CA ASN A 246 -18.65 16.97 9.86
C ASN A 246 -18.16 17.85 8.69
N ARG A 247 -18.60 17.55 7.45
CA ARG A 247 -18.27 18.35 6.24
C ARG A 247 -18.67 19.83 6.31
N ARG A 248 -19.66 20.17 7.15
CA ARG A 248 -20.16 21.54 7.33
C ARG A 248 -19.47 22.30 8.48
N MET A 249 -18.47 21.70 9.12
CA MET A 249 -17.66 22.42 10.10
C MET A 249 -16.93 23.60 9.44
N PRO A 250 -16.60 24.65 10.22
CA PRO A 250 -15.71 25.73 9.77
C PRO A 250 -14.42 25.16 9.17
N VAL A 251 -13.89 25.81 8.14
CA VAL A 251 -12.73 25.32 7.37
C VAL A 251 -11.56 24.96 8.30
N ALA A 252 -11.25 25.85 9.24
CA ALA A 252 -10.21 25.69 10.27
C ALA A 252 -10.34 24.41 11.13
N MET A 253 -11.54 23.85 11.25
CA MET A 253 -11.85 22.67 12.08
C MET A 253 -12.29 21.47 11.25
N ARG A 254 -12.39 21.63 9.93
CA ARG A 254 -13.07 20.65 9.08
C ARG A 254 -12.17 19.44 8.88
N PRO A 255 -12.63 18.23 9.24
CA PRO A 255 -11.87 17.01 8.97
C PRO A 255 -11.75 16.79 7.46
N TYR A 256 -10.53 16.52 6.98
CA TYR A 256 -10.29 15.95 5.64
C TYR A 256 -10.42 14.42 5.66
N MET A 257 -10.19 13.82 6.82
CA MET A 257 -10.35 12.39 7.14
C MET A 257 -10.95 12.26 8.54
N ASP A 258 -11.37 11.06 8.94
CA ASP A 258 -11.90 10.82 10.28
C ASP A 258 -10.85 11.20 11.35
N LEU A 259 -11.26 12.04 12.31
CA LEU A 259 -10.44 12.47 13.44
C LEU A 259 -10.77 11.65 14.68
N TYR A 260 -9.80 11.52 15.58
CA TYR A 260 -10.01 10.87 16.86
C TYR A 260 -9.60 11.79 18.00
N PHE A 261 -10.46 11.91 19.00
CA PHE A 261 -10.21 12.74 20.18
C PHE A 261 -10.25 11.87 21.43
N VAL A 262 -9.27 12.04 22.31
CA VAL A 262 -9.27 11.44 23.64
C VAL A 262 -9.73 12.50 24.63
N TYR A 263 -10.82 12.22 25.33
CA TYR A 263 -11.39 13.11 26.34
C TYR A 263 -11.40 12.43 27.70
N LYS A 264 -11.45 13.22 28.78
CA LYS A 264 -11.94 12.70 30.06
C LYS A 264 -13.38 12.21 29.89
N ALA A 265 -13.73 11.06 30.47
CA ALA A 265 -15.05 10.47 30.35
C ALA A 265 -16.18 11.42 30.81
N PRO A 266 -16.05 12.20 31.90
CA PRO A 266 -17.06 13.18 32.31
C PRO A 266 -17.24 14.36 31.34
N ALA A 267 -16.29 14.59 30.43
CA ALA A 267 -16.35 15.65 29.42
C ALA A 267 -17.26 15.31 28.23
N VAL A 268 -17.79 14.09 28.20
CA VAL A 268 -18.60 13.57 27.10
C VAL A 268 -19.90 12.98 27.61
N LYS A 269 -21.01 13.38 27.00
CA LYS A 269 -22.32 12.77 27.20
C LYS A 269 -22.60 11.74 26.10
N LEU A 270 -22.83 10.49 26.49
CA LEU A 270 -23.21 9.42 25.57
C LEU A 270 -24.73 9.43 25.31
N GLY A 271 -25.13 9.24 24.05
CA GLY A 271 -26.51 9.03 23.68
C GLY A 271 -27.00 7.62 24.04
N ARG A 272 -28.31 7.38 23.97
CA ARG A 272 -28.85 6.03 24.09
C ARG A 272 -28.36 5.17 22.92
N LYS A 273 -27.93 3.95 23.23
CA LYS A 273 -27.53 2.95 22.24
C LYS A 273 -28.76 2.63 21.37
N ARG A 274 -28.61 2.69 20.05
CA ARG A 274 -29.63 2.21 19.10
C ARG A 274 -29.46 0.71 18.92
#